data_AF-A0A7W1GR94-F1
#
_entry.id   AF-A0A7W1GR94-F1
#
_cell.length_a   1.000
_cell.length_b   1.000
_cell.length_c   1.000
_cell.angle_alpha   90.00
_cell.angle_beta   90.00
_cell.angle_gamma   90.00
#
_symmetry.space_group_name_H-M   'P 1'
#
loop_
_entity.id
_entity.type
_entity.pdbx_description
1 polymer ?
#
loop_
_entity_poly.entity_id
_entity_poly.type
_entity_poly.pdbx_seq_one_letter_code
_entity_poly.pdbx_strand_id
1 'polypeptide(L)'
;RELAGSRSVLFLGRHVGYPVALEGALKLKELAYLHAEGFTAGELKHGPIALIEPGVPVFVVAPPRARETLHDKVVSNIQEVRARGARTIVLAEDGDDDVVPYADDLIRLPKVPTLLQPLVATVPLQLFACEVAATLGHDVDQPRNLAKSVTVE
;
A
#
# COMPACT_ATOMS: atom_id res chain seq x y z
N ARG A 1 -1.63 -7.29 13.51
CA ARG A 1 -0.78 -8.17 14.34
C ARG A 1 0.07 -9.12 13.50
N GLU A 2 -0.50 -9.87 12.56
CA GLU A 2 0.26 -10.84 11.72
C GLU A 2 1.40 -10.20 10.90
N LEU A 3 1.21 -8.95 10.47
CA LEU A 3 2.19 -8.21 9.66
C LEU A 3 3.35 -7.60 10.47
N ALA A 4 3.33 -7.69 11.80
CA ALA A 4 4.40 -7.16 12.65
C ALA A 4 5.72 -7.94 12.50
N GLY A 5 5.66 -9.20 12.06
CA GLY A 5 6.85 -10.04 11.80
C GLY A 5 7.41 -9.91 10.38
N SER A 6 6.78 -9.13 9.50
CA SER A 6 7.19 -9.01 8.10
C SER A 6 8.49 -8.21 7.99
N ARG A 7 9.48 -8.74 7.25
CA ARG A 7 10.79 -8.08 7.04
C ARG A 7 10.74 -6.98 5.99
N SER A 8 9.79 -7.08 5.06
CA SER A 8 9.56 -6.12 3.98
C SER A 8 8.06 -6.01 3.69
N VAL A 9 7.60 -4.82 3.27
CA VAL A 9 6.22 -4.56 2.85
C VAL A 9 6.25 -3.73 1.57
N LEU A 10 5.54 -4.16 0.53
CA LEU A 10 5.51 -3.42 -0.73
C LEU A 10 4.18 -2.71 -0.90
N PHE A 11 4.22 -1.56 -1.57
CA PHE A 11 3.03 -0.78 -1.91
C PHE A 11 3.01 -0.53 -3.41
N LEU A 12 1.88 -0.83 -4.05
CA LEU A 12 1.68 -0.61 -5.48
C LEU A 12 0.54 0.38 -5.67
N GLY A 13 0.77 1.34 -6.55
CA GLY A 13 -0.26 2.26 -6.99
C GLY A 13 -0.02 2.67 -8.43
N ARG A 14 -1.03 3.25 -9.08
CA ARG A 14 -0.86 3.78 -10.43
C ARG A 14 -1.54 5.13 -10.55
N HIS A 15 -0.95 6.03 -11.34
CA HIS A 15 -1.44 7.40 -11.48
C HIS A 15 -1.53 8.07 -10.09
N VAL A 16 -2.71 8.50 -9.67
CA VAL A 16 -2.92 9.19 -8.39
C VAL A 16 -2.79 8.25 -7.19
N GLY A 17 -2.88 6.93 -7.41
CA GLY A 17 -2.60 5.93 -6.38
C GLY A 17 -1.10 5.72 -6.11
N TYR A 18 -0.21 6.12 -7.03
CA TYR A 18 1.24 5.95 -6.81
C TYR A 18 1.78 6.82 -5.67
N PRO A 19 1.46 8.13 -5.58
CA PRO A 19 1.81 8.92 -4.40
C PRO A 19 1.24 8.36 -3.09
N VAL A 20 0.06 7.75 -3.12
CA VAL A 20 -0.53 7.09 -1.95
C VAL A 20 0.30 5.87 -1.53
N ALA A 21 0.76 5.06 -2.49
CA ALA A 21 1.64 3.93 -2.23
C ALA A 21 2.99 4.38 -1.62
N LEU A 22 3.57 5.48 -2.14
CA LEU A 22 4.78 6.08 -1.57
C LEU A 22 4.56 6.56 -0.13
N GLU A 23 3.45 7.25 0.14
CA GLU A 23 3.12 7.74 1.48
C GLU A 23 2.90 6.59 2.46
N GLY A 24 2.16 5.54 2.07
CA GLY A 24 1.96 4.35 2.91
C GLY A 24 3.28 3.66 3.28
N ALA A 25 4.16 3.50 2.29
CA ALA A 25 5.51 2.98 2.52
C ALA A 25 6.34 3.91 3.44
N LEU A 26 6.23 5.22 3.28
CA LEU A 26 6.91 6.19 4.13
C LEU A 26 6.43 6.10 5.59
N LYS A 27 5.11 6.05 5.84
CA LYS A 27 4.56 5.94 7.21
C LYS A 27 5.03 4.69 7.93
N LEU A 28 5.10 3.54 7.25
CA LEU A 28 5.65 2.32 7.86
C LEU A 28 7.14 2.42 8.16
N LYS A 29 7.93 3.04 7.28
CA LYS A 29 9.37 3.27 7.54
C LYS A 29 9.57 4.16 8.77
N GLU A 30 8.78 5.22 8.89
CA GLU A 30 8.87 6.19 9.98
C GLU A 30 8.42 5.60 11.32
N LEU A 31 7.23 5.01 11.36
CA LEU A 31 6.58 4.63 12.63
C LEU A 31 6.93 3.22 13.07
N ALA A 32 6.97 2.27 12.12
CA ALA A 32 7.11 0.85 12.40
C ALA A 32 8.54 0.32 12.15
N TYR A 33 9.43 1.14 11.58
CA TYR A 33 10.80 0.76 11.18
C TYR A 33 10.88 -0.46 10.26
N LEU A 34 9.78 -0.78 9.57
CA LEU A 34 9.76 -1.84 8.58
C LEU A 34 10.36 -1.34 7.28
N HIS A 35 11.06 -2.22 6.57
CA HIS A 35 11.48 -1.91 5.21
C HIS A 35 10.23 -1.88 4.33
N ALA A 36 9.80 -0.68 3.94
CA ALA A 36 8.66 -0.51 3.07
C ALA A 36 9.00 0.35 1.85
N GLU A 37 8.54 -0.09 0.69
CA GLU A 37 8.82 0.55 -0.58
C GLU A 37 7.57 0.67 -1.45
N GLY A 38 7.40 1.84 -2.06
CA GLY A 38 6.29 2.14 -2.94
C GLY A 38 6.73 2.14 -4.40
N PHE A 39 6.02 1.39 -5.23
CA PHE A 39 6.25 1.29 -6.66
C PHE A 39 5.03 1.70 -7.47
N THR A 40 5.28 2.19 -8.68
CA THR A 40 4.22 2.27 -9.68
C THR A 40 3.92 0.86 -10.17
N ALA A 41 2.66 0.45 -10.16
CA ALA A 41 2.22 -0.88 -10.56
C ALA A 41 2.64 -1.23 -12.00
N GLY A 42 2.74 -0.21 -12.87
CA GLY A 42 3.18 -0.38 -14.26
C GLY A 42 4.65 -0.78 -14.41
N GLU A 43 5.51 -0.46 -13.44
CA GLU A 43 6.95 -0.72 -13.53
C GLU A 43 7.37 -2.03 -12.83
N LEU A 44 6.40 -2.80 -12.34
CA LEU A 44 6.66 -3.99 -11.53
C LEU A 44 7.66 -4.96 -12.20
N LYS A 45 7.50 -5.21 -13.51
CA LYS A 45 8.36 -6.13 -14.27
C LYS A 45 9.75 -5.58 -14.62
N HIS A 46 10.02 -4.30 -14.35
CA HIS A 46 11.31 -3.67 -14.64
C HIS A 46 12.32 -3.82 -13.49
N GLY A 47 12.06 -4.71 -12.52
CA GLY A 47 12.94 -5.01 -11.40
C GLY A 47 12.20 -5.38 -10.12
N PRO A 48 11.24 -4.56 -9.64
CA PRO A 48 10.58 -4.74 -8.33
C PRO A 48 9.91 -6.10 -8.12
N ILE A 49 9.45 -6.75 -9.20
CA ILE A 49 8.84 -8.08 -9.12
C ILE A 49 9.78 -9.16 -8.56
N ALA A 50 11.10 -8.95 -8.62
CA ALA A 50 12.09 -9.85 -8.05
C ALA A 50 12.08 -9.89 -6.51
N LEU A 51 11.47 -8.89 -5.86
CA LEU A 51 11.31 -8.83 -4.41
C LEU A 51 10.08 -9.60 -3.91
N ILE A 52 9.25 -10.12 -4.81
CA ILE A 52 8.05 -10.86 -4.45
C ILE A 52 8.41 -12.29 -4.09
N GLU A 53 8.19 -12.62 -2.82
CA GLU A 53 8.36 -13.97 -2.26
C GLU A 53 7.05 -14.42 -1.56
N PRO A 54 6.86 -15.73 -1.34
CA PRO A 54 5.69 -16.23 -0.64
C PRO A 54 5.45 -15.55 0.71
N GLY A 55 4.26 -14.97 0.88
CA GLY A 55 3.82 -14.30 2.09
C GLY A 55 4.27 -12.84 2.24
N VAL A 56 5.06 -12.29 1.30
CA VAL A 56 5.39 -10.86 1.33
C VAL A 56 4.10 -10.04 1.21
N PRO A 57 3.81 -9.12 2.14
CA PRO A 57 2.62 -8.29 2.07
C PRO A 57 2.77 -7.23 0.99
N VAL A 58 1.78 -7.17 0.10
CA VAL A 58 1.72 -6.18 -0.98
C VAL A 58 0.41 -5.42 -0.88
N PHE A 59 0.48 -4.17 -0.47
CA PHE A 59 -0.63 -3.24 -0.50
C PHE A 59 -0.84 -2.74 -1.93
N VAL A 60 -2.06 -2.76 -2.44
CA VAL A 60 -2.37 -2.26 -3.78
C VAL A 60 -3.52 -1.26 -3.72
N VAL A 61 -3.26 -0.03 -4.18
CA VAL A 61 -4.29 1.02 -4.29
C VAL A 61 -4.93 0.93 -5.67
N ALA A 62 -6.12 0.34 -5.74
CA ALA A 62 -6.89 0.22 -6.96
C ALA A 62 -7.53 1.57 -7.32
N PRO A 63 -7.38 2.05 -8.57
CA PRO A 63 -8.05 3.27 -9.03
C PRO A 63 -9.57 3.05 -9.04
N PRO A 64 -10.40 4.12 -9.10
CA PRO A 64 -11.85 3.96 -9.14
C PRO A 64 -12.29 3.22 -10.41
N ARG A 65 -13.43 2.51 -10.33
CA ARG A 65 -14.02 1.78 -11.47
C ARG A 65 -14.30 2.67 -12.68
N ALA A 66 -14.61 3.94 -12.46
CA ALA A 66 -14.77 4.94 -13.53
C ALA A 66 -13.51 5.15 -14.41
N ARG A 67 -12.36 4.56 -14.04
CA ARG A 67 -11.10 4.56 -14.80
C ARG A 67 -10.78 3.16 -15.32
N GLU A 68 -11.73 2.53 -16.00
CA GLU A 68 -11.68 1.13 -16.50
C GLU A 68 -10.30 0.69 -16.99
N THR A 69 -9.73 1.34 -18.02
CA THR A 69 -8.43 0.93 -18.57
C THR A 69 -7.27 0.98 -17.57
N LEU A 70 -7.31 1.89 -16.59
CA LEU A 70 -6.30 1.96 -15.54
C LEU A 70 -6.54 0.88 -14.48
N HIS A 71 -7.82 0.69 -14.13
CA HIS A 71 -8.29 -0.31 -13.19
C HIS A 71 -7.93 -1.72 -13.64
N ASP A 72 -8.29 -2.11 -14.86
CA ASP A 72 -7.98 -3.44 -15.43
C ASP A 72 -6.48 -3.74 -15.38
N LYS A 73 -5.64 -2.73 -15.67
CA LYS A 73 -4.18 -2.88 -15.61
C LYS A 73 -3.70 -3.13 -14.18
N VAL A 74 -4.28 -2.43 -13.19
CA VAL A 74 -3.93 -2.64 -11.78
C VAL A 74 -4.44 -3.99 -11.29
N VAL A 75 -5.64 -4.42 -11.67
CA VAL A 75 -6.16 -5.77 -11.38
C VAL A 75 -5.21 -6.83 -11.94
N SER A 76 -4.74 -6.66 -13.18
CA SER A 76 -3.72 -7.53 -13.77
C SER A 76 -2.42 -7.55 -12.95
N ASN A 77 -1.98 -6.40 -12.41
CA ASN A 77 -0.80 -6.36 -11.54
C ASN A 77 -1.02 -7.08 -10.20
N ILE A 78 -2.23 -7.01 -9.61
CA ILE A 78 -2.59 -7.76 -8.39
C ILE A 78 -2.48 -9.27 -8.67
N GLN A 79 -3.04 -9.73 -9.79
CA GLN A 79 -2.93 -11.13 -10.20
C GLN A 79 -1.48 -11.58 -10.35
N GLU A 80 -0.63 -10.74 -10.95
CA GLU A 80 0.78 -11.05 -11.16
C GLU A 80 1.57 -11.22 -9.87
N VAL A 81 1.39 -10.34 -8.87
CA VAL A 81 2.07 -10.49 -7.57
C VAL A 81 1.51 -11.67 -6.78
N ARG A 82 0.19 -11.88 -6.80
CA ARG A 82 -0.45 -13.00 -6.10
C ARG A 82 -0.02 -14.35 -6.67
N ALA A 83 0.08 -14.47 -7.99
CA ALA A 83 0.57 -15.68 -8.65
C ALA A 83 2.02 -16.05 -8.24
N ARG A 84 2.77 -15.10 -7.66
CA ARG A 84 4.13 -15.30 -7.12
C ARG A 84 4.15 -15.49 -5.60
N GLY A 85 2.98 -15.63 -4.98
CA GLY A 85 2.83 -15.94 -3.56
C GLY A 85 2.73 -14.72 -2.65
N ALA A 86 2.67 -13.49 -3.18
CA ALA A 86 2.42 -12.32 -2.36
C ALA A 86 1.09 -12.45 -1.61
N ARG A 87 1.05 -11.98 -0.35
CA ARG A 87 -0.20 -11.72 0.35
C ARG A 87 -0.72 -10.36 -0.11
N THR A 88 -1.84 -10.32 -0.81
CA THR A 88 -2.36 -9.09 -1.40
C THR A 88 -3.36 -8.40 -0.48
N ILE A 89 -3.07 -7.15 -0.12
CA ILE A 89 -3.97 -6.28 0.63
C ILE A 89 -4.44 -5.18 -0.31
N VAL A 90 -5.68 -5.26 -0.77
CA VAL A 90 -6.19 -4.36 -1.81
C VAL A 90 -7.06 -3.27 -1.19
N LEU A 91 -6.78 -2.02 -1.52
CA LEU A 91 -7.64 -0.88 -1.25
C LEU A 91 -8.44 -0.59 -2.53
N ALA A 92 -9.74 -0.77 -2.50
CA ALA A 92 -10.59 -0.60 -3.67
C ALA A 92 -11.90 0.11 -3.31
N GLU A 93 -12.49 0.76 -4.31
CA GLU A 93 -13.78 1.42 -4.16
C GLU A 93 -14.88 0.44 -3.70
N ASP A 94 -15.82 0.92 -2.89
CA ASP A 94 -16.94 0.12 -2.44
C ASP A 94 -17.80 -0.35 -3.63
N GLY A 95 -18.12 -1.65 -3.67
CA GLY A 95 -18.78 -2.30 -4.82
C GLY A 95 -17.88 -2.60 -6.02
N ASP A 96 -16.56 -2.44 -5.92
CA ASP A 96 -15.60 -2.97 -6.90
C ASP A 96 -15.33 -4.45 -6.63
N ASP A 97 -16.10 -5.34 -7.25
CA ASP A 97 -15.99 -6.78 -7.01
C ASP A 97 -14.95 -7.49 -7.88
N ASP A 98 -14.37 -6.79 -8.86
CA ASP A 98 -13.37 -7.35 -9.77
C ASP A 98 -12.04 -7.67 -9.05
N VAL A 99 -11.75 -6.96 -7.95
CA VAL A 99 -10.56 -7.21 -7.12
C VAL A 99 -10.73 -8.33 -6.11
N VAL A 100 -11.97 -8.68 -5.75
CA VAL A 100 -12.28 -9.62 -4.65
C VAL A 100 -11.61 -10.99 -4.83
N PRO A 101 -11.61 -11.60 -6.03
CA PRO A 101 -10.96 -12.90 -6.22
C PRO A 101 -9.45 -12.88 -5.99
N TYR A 102 -8.82 -11.69 -6.03
CA TYR A 102 -7.37 -11.51 -6.02
C TYR A 102 -6.86 -10.77 -4.79
N ALA A 103 -7.74 -10.44 -3.84
CA ALA A 103 -7.40 -9.81 -2.58
C ALA A 103 -7.45 -10.85 -1.45
N ASP A 104 -6.33 -11.07 -0.76
CA ASP A 104 -6.35 -11.87 0.47
C ASP A 104 -6.98 -11.06 1.61
N ASP A 105 -6.73 -9.74 1.63
CA ASP A 105 -7.40 -8.76 2.49
C ASP A 105 -7.93 -7.60 1.63
N LEU A 106 -9.15 -7.12 1.92
CA LEU A 106 -9.80 -6.06 1.15
C LEU A 106 -10.26 -4.92 2.04
N ILE A 107 -9.78 -3.71 1.74
CA ILE A 107 -10.17 -2.46 2.39
C ILE A 107 -11.06 -1.69 1.42
N ARG A 108 -12.35 -1.59 1.75
CA ARG A 108 -13.33 -0.85 0.96
C ARG A 108 -13.19 0.65 1.22
N LEU A 109 -12.97 1.40 0.15
CA LEU A 109 -12.90 2.86 0.14
C LEU A 109 -14.26 3.45 -0.27
N PRO A 110 -14.67 4.59 0.29
CA PRO A 110 -15.90 5.25 -0.15
C PRO A 110 -15.81 5.69 -1.61
N LYS A 111 -16.95 5.70 -2.30
CA LYS A 111 -17.07 6.23 -3.66
C LYS A 111 -16.85 7.74 -3.65
N VAL A 112 -15.79 8.20 -4.31
CA VAL A 112 -15.42 9.61 -4.41
C VAL A 112 -14.90 9.91 -5.81
N PRO A 113 -14.93 11.19 -6.26
CA PRO A 113 -14.26 11.58 -7.50
C PRO A 113 -12.80 11.10 -7.55
N THR A 114 -12.32 10.71 -8.73
CA THR A 114 -10.97 10.14 -8.93
C THR A 114 -9.85 10.97 -8.30
N LEU A 115 -9.96 12.30 -8.34
CA LEU A 115 -8.94 13.18 -7.77
C LEU A 115 -8.97 13.26 -6.24
N LEU A 116 -10.07 12.85 -5.60
CA LEU A 116 -10.23 12.81 -4.14
C LEU A 116 -9.95 11.42 -3.55
N GLN A 117 -9.95 10.35 -4.37
CA GLN A 117 -9.63 9.01 -3.91
C GLN A 117 -8.29 8.92 -3.14
N PRO A 118 -7.21 9.61 -3.56
CA PRO A 118 -5.95 9.58 -2.82
C PRO A 118 -6.08 10.01 -1.36
N LEU A 119 -6.94 10.99 -1.06
CA LEU A 119 -7.12 11.49 0.29
C LEU A 119 -7.73 10.43 1.20
N VAL A 120 -8.79 9.75 0.72
CA VAL A 120 -9.46 8.70 1.51
C VAL A 120 -8.67 7.39 1.55
N ALA A 121 -7.87 7.10 0.52
CA ALA A 121 -7.01 5.92 0.46
C ALA A 121 -5.80 6.02 1.41
N THR A 122 -5.30 7.22 1.70
CA THR A 122 -4.17 7.41 2.63
C THR A 122 -4.56 7.12 4.08
N VAL A 123 -5.78 7.42 4.50
CA VAL A 123 -6.26 7.23 5.89
C VAL A 123 -6.06 5.80 6.41
N PRO A 124 -6.52 4.73 5.73
CA PRO A 124 -6.29 3.37 6.21
C PRO A 124 -4.81 2.99 6.27
N LEU A 125 -3.96 3.53 5.39
CA LEU A 125 -2.52 3.27 5.42
C LEU A 125 -1.83 3.94 6.62
N GLN A 126 -2.26 5.14 6.98
CA GLN A 126 -1.79 5.84 8.19
C GLN A 126 -2.20 5.07 9.45
N LEU A 127 -3.47 4.69 9.54
CA LEU A 127 -3.98 3.89 10.66
C LEU A 127 -3.24 2.55 10.76
N PHE A 128 -3.02 1.88 9.63
CA PHE A 128 -2.25 0.64 9.58
C PHE A 128 -0.84 0.83 10.14
N ALA A 129 -0.11 1.88 9.71
CA ALA A 129 1.23 2.15 10.18
C ALA A 129 1.27 2.43 11.70
N CYS A 130 0.33 3.22 12.20
CA CYS A 130 0.19 3.49 13.64
C CYS A 130 -0.07 2.20 14.43
N GLU A 131 -0.99 1.35 13.97
CA GLU A 131 -1.33 0.09 14.65
C GLU A 131 -0.18 -0.91 14.64
N VAL A 132 0.59 -0.98 13.54
CA VAL A 132 1.79 -1.82 13.47
C VAL A 132 2.85 -1.31 14.45
N ALA A 133 3.12 0.00 14.46
CA ALA A 133 4.08 0.62 15.37
C ALA A 133 3.70 0.40 16.84
N ALA A 134 2.42 0.61 17.19
CA ALA A 134 1.90 0.35 18.52
C ALA A 134 2.01 -1.14 18.91
N THR A 135 1.72 -2.06 17.98
CA THR A 135 1.89 -3.51 18.20
C THR A 135 3.35 -3.89 18.45
N LEU A 136 4.30 -3.19 17.81
CA LEU A 136 5.74 -3.38 17.99
C LEU A 136 6.30 -2.63 19.22
N GLY A 137 5.45 -1.89 19.95
CA GLY A 137 5.86 -1.11 21.12
C GLY A 137 6.75 0.08 20.77
N HIS A 138 6.60 0.64 19.57
CA HIS A 138 7.32 1.84 19.12
C HIS A 138 6.59 3.11 19.55
N ASP A 139 7.36 4.18 19.78
CA ASP A 139 6.81 5.52 20.00
C ASP A 139 6.29 6.09 18.68
N VAL A 140 4.96 6.18 18.55
CA VAL A 140 4.28 6.67 17.35
C VAL A 140 4.41 8.19 17.21
N ASP A 141 4.50 8.91 18.32
CA ASP A 141 4.55 10.38 18.33
C ASP A 141 5.98 10.89 18.12
N GLN A 142 6.98 10.14 18.59
CA GLN A 142 8.41 10.47 18.50
C GLN A 142 9.22 9.32 17.91
N PRO A 143 9.06 9.01 16.60
CA PRO A 143 9.86 8.00 15.94
C PRO A 143 11.35 8.36 15.98
N ARG A 144 12.19 7.34 16.22
CA ARG A 144 13.64 7.51 16.40
C ARG A 144 14.27 8.18 15.18
N ASN A 145 15.27 9.02 15.42
CA ASN A 145 16.08 9.68 14.40
C ASN A 145 15.29 10.63 13.46
N LEU A 146 14.04 10.94 13.76
CA LEU A 146 13.22 11.88 13.00
C LEU A 146 12.95 13.14 13.81
N ALA A 147 12.83 14.25 13.09
CA ALA A 147 12.39 15.53 13.62
C ALA A 147 11.12 15.96 12.88
N LYS A 148 10.24 16.70 13.55
CA LYS A 148 8.99 17.17 12.94
C LYS A 148 9.22 18.05 11.70
N SER A 149 10.32 18.81 11.71
CA SER A 149 10.78 19.66 10.63
C SER A 149 12.30 19.69 10.65
N VAL A 150 12.92 19.58 9.47
CA VAL A 150 14.37 19.76 9.32
C VAL A 150 14.63 21.24 9.05
N THR A 151 15.24 21.93 10.02
CA THR A 151 15.47 23.39 9.96
C THR A 151 16.94 23.77 9.80
N VAL A 152 17.82 22.78 9.62
CA VAL A 152 19.27 22.95 9.42
C VAL A 152 19.70 22.13 8.21
N GLU A 153 20.63 22.67 7.42
CA GLU A 153 21.23 22.03 6.24
C GLU A 153 22.50 21.25 6.59
#